data_AF-A0A2H0AAH9-F1
#
_entry.id   AF-A0A2H0AAH9-F1
#
_cell.length_a   1.000
_cell.length_b   1.000
_cell.length_c   1.000
_cell.angle_alpha   90.00
_cell.angle_beta   90.00
_cell.angle_gamma   90.00
#
_symmetry.space_group_name_H-M   'P 1'
#
loop_
_entity.id
_entity.type
_entity.pdbx_description
1 polymer ?
#
loop_
_entity_poly.entity_id
_entity_poly.type
_entity_poly.pdbx_seq_one_letter_code
_entity_poly.pdbx_strand_id
1 'polypeptide(L)'
;MINCENCHGPDDIPVIKSEDKTGTKTITTDRSQSLCLRCHLSLPARPGTLSTFPQPQIVLKKHMKGKGNLACFKCHNPHHPDLKPPEPVKTPADSNVNGTSTTTKDEKKTVSAKGRSIYNDKCLVCHGAKGDGKTEVAENLDPKPPDFARLKIGLSQLVGFIANGKGEQMPAYKDELSGEEIKEAAGYVEGFKK
;
A
#
# COMPACT_ATOMS: atom_id res chain seq x y z
N MET A 1 15.31 -11.05 -2.89
CA MET A 1 15.00 -10.36 -1.62
C MET A 1 13.84 -9.42 -1.87
N ILE A 2 12.90 -9.29 -0.93
CA ILE A 2 11.81 -8.30 -1.03
C ILE A 2 12.41 -6.95 -0.63
N ASN A 3 12.29 -5.93 -1.49
CA ASN A 3 12.77 -4.58 -1.19
C ASN A 3 11.92 -3.93 -0.09
N CYS A 4 12.53 -3.10 0.77
CA CYS A 4 11.82 -2.37 1.85
C CYS A 4 10.61 -1.60 1.35
N GLU A 5 10.73 -1.05 0.14
CA GLU A 5 9.73 -0.23 -0.56
C GLU A 5 8.42 -1.00 -0.83
N ASN A 6 8.49 -2.33 -0.97
CA ASN A 6 7.34 -3.18 -1.22
C ASN A 6 6.42 -3.31 0.02
N CYS A 7 6.94 -3.02 1.22
CA CYS A 7 6.18 -3.06 2.48
C CYS A 7 6.03 -1.66 3.10
N HIS A 8 7.00 -0.77 2.93
CA HIS A 8 7.01 0.55 3.58
C HIS A 8 6.67 1.69 2.64
N GLY A 9 6.64 1.44 1.33
CA GLY A 9 6.58 2.50 0.32
C GLY A 9 7.96 3.12 0.14
N PRO A 10 8.18 3.99 -0.86
CA PRO A 10 9.47 4.66 -1.03
C PRO A 10 9.75 5.61 0.13
N ASP A 11 10.97 5.56 0.65
CA ASP A 11 11.46 6.43 1.73
C ASP A 11 11.42 7.93 1.36
N ASP A 12 11.33 8.24 0.06
CA ASP A 12 11.37 9.58 -0.51
C ASP A 12 10.00 10.15 -0.91
N ILE A 13 8.87 9.47 -0.65
CA ILE A 13 7.55 10.08 -0.87
C ILE A 13 7.36 11.21 0.16
N PRO A 14 7.30 12.49 -0.26
CA PRO A 14 7.28 13.64 0.67
C PRO A 14 6.09 13.65 1.64
N VAL A 15 5.05 12.90 1.33
CA VAL A 15 3.76 12.91 2.03
C VAL A 15 3.74 12.05 3.28
N ILE A 16 4.77 11.23 3.47
CA ILE A 16 4.88 10.33 4.59
C ILE A 16 5.92 10.85 5.59
N LYS A 17 5.80 12.13 5.96
CA LYS A 17 6.52 12.70 7.10
C LYS A 17 5.56 12.71 8.29
N SER A 18 5.62 11.69 9.12
CA SER A 18 5.12 11.84 10.49
C SER A 18 6.08 12.79 11.20
N GLU A 19 5.61 14.00 11.50
CA GLU A 19 6.32 14.97 12.33
C GLU A 19 6.31 14.47 13.78
N ASP A 20 7.16 13.49 14.08
CA ASP A 20 7.56 13.26 15.46
C ASP A 20 8.59 14.35 15.82
N LYS A 21 8.40 15.03 16.96
CA LYS A 21 9.11 16.25 17.37
C LYS A 21 10.57 16.00 17.78
N THR A 22 11.16 14.90 17.32
CA THR A 22 12.49 14.41 17.69
C THR A 22 13.53 14.52 16.56
N GLY A 23 13.14 15.00 15.37
CA GLY A 23 14.06 15.15 14.23
C GLY A 23 14.41 13.83 13.52
N THR A 24 13.78 12.73 13.93
CA THR A 24 13.92 11.42 13.28
C THR A 24 12.90 11.33 12.13
N LYS A 25 13.38 11.21 10.88
CA LYS A 25 12.51 10.94 9.71
C LYS A 25 11.74 9.63 9.96
N THR A 26 10.47 9.74 10.34
CA THR A 26 9.64 8.56 10.64
C THR A 26 8.86 8.23 9.39
N ILE A 27 9.23 7.14 8.71
CA ILE A 27 8.49 6.58 7.58
C ILE A 27 7.16 6.07 8.15
N THR A 28 6.01 6.64 7.75
CA THR A 28 4.70 6.08 8.11
C THR A 28 4.59 4.69 7.50
N THR A 29 4.65 3.70 8.38
CA THR A 29 4.59 2.29 8.04
C THR A 29 3.14 1.92 7.73
N ASP A 30 2.82 1.53 6.50
CA ASP A 30 1.52 0.88 6.21
C ASP A 30 1.54 -0.52 6.81
N ARG A 31 0.71 -0.73 7.84
CA ARG A 31 0.58 -2.01 8.57
C ARG A 31 -0.79 -2.64 8.37
N SER A 32 -1.47 -2.28 7.28
CA SER A 32 -2.78 -2.83 6.92
C SER A 32 -2.70 -4.34 6.65
N GLN A 33 -3.78 -5.06 6.97
CA GLN A 33 -3.88 -6.48 6.65
C GLN A 33 -3.82 -6.69 5.12
N SER A 34 -4.40 -5.80 4.32
CA SER A 34 -4.41 -5.86 2.86
C SER A 34 -3.00 -5.85 2.26
N LEU A 35 -2.09 -5.03 2.80
CA LEU A 35 -0.70 -5.00 2.33
C LEU A 35 0.01 -6.33 2.59
N CYS A 36 -0.11 -6.88 3.81
CA CYS A 36 0.49 -8.17 4.15
C CYS A 36 -0.08 -9.31 3.28
N LEU A 37 -1.39 -9.28 2.99
CA LEU A 37 -2.06 -10.33 2.23
C LEU A 37 -1.65 -10.39 0.76
N ARG A 38 -1.07 -9.35 0.17
CA ARG A 38 -0.58 -9.43 -1.22
C ARG A 38 0.50 -10.49 -1.42
N CYS A 39 1.37 -10.65 -0.42
CA CYS A 39 2.47 -11.61 -0.48
C CYS A 39 2.14 -12.91 0.23
N HIS A 40 1.29 -12.86 1.26
CA HIS A 40 0.97 -14.00 2.11
C HIS A 40 -0.36 -14.67 1.80
N LEU A 41 -1.23 -14.12 0.96
CA LEU A 41 -2.48 -14.81 0.59
C LEU A 41 -2.17 -16.07 -0.21
N SER A 42 -2.91 -17.14 0.07
CA SER A 42 -2.84 -18.37 -0.72
C SER A 42 -3.32 -18.13 -2.14
N LEU A 43 -2.42 -18.33 -3.11
CA LEU A 43 -2.71 -18.18 -4.53
C LEU A 43 -2.53 -19.55 -5.22
N PRO A 44 -3.55 -20.07 -5.93
CA PRO A 44 -3.46 -21.37 -6.61
C PRO A 44 -2.27 -21.47 -7.59
N ALA A 45 -1.93 -20.34 -8.23
CA ALA A 45 -0.83 -20.24 -9.20
C ALA A 45 0.57 -20.19 -8.55
N ARG A 46 0.67 -20.16 -7.22
CA ARG A 46 1.96 -20.11 -6.49
C ARG A 46 2.02 -21.26 -5.49
N PRO A 47 2.54 -22.43 -5.87
CA PRO A 47 2.63 -23.57 -4.96
C PRO A 47 3.56 -23.23 -3.79
N GLY A 48 3.04 -23.22 -2.56
CA GLY A 48 3.79 -22.93 -1.33
C GLY A 48 4.86 -23.97 -0.96
N THR A 49 5.12 -24.93 -1.84
CA THR A 49 6.05 -26.05 -1.68
C THR A 49 7.26 -25.95 -2.60
N LEU A 50 7.32 -24.96 -3.51
CA LEU A 50 8.48 -24.72 -4.37
C LEU A 50 9.62 -24.09 -3.55
N SER A 51 10.74 -24.83 -3.44
CA SER A 51 11.91 -24.42 -2.63
C SER A 51 12.51 -23.07 -3.05
N THR A 52 12.28 -22.65 -4.30
CA THR A 52 12.78 -21.39 -4.87
C THR A 52 12.04 -20.15 -4.36
N PHE A 53 10.87 -20.29 -3.75
CA PHE A 53 10.09 -19.16 -3.20
C PHE A 53 9.40 -19.52 -1.87
N PRO A 54 10.16 -19.66 -0.76
CA PRO A 54 9.69 -20.22 0.51
C PRO A 54 8.80 -19.27 1.35
N GLN A 55 8.17 -18.27 0.73
CA GLN A 55 7.32 -17.34 1.48
C GLN A 55 6.04 -18.06 1.91
N PRO A 56 5.72 -18.10 3.22
CA PRO A 56 4.56 -18.80 3.73
C PRO A 56 3.28 -18.13 3.20
N GLN A 57 2.42 -18.95 2.60
CA GLN A 57 1.06 -18.55 2.21
C GLN A 57 0.05 -19.00 3.25
N ILE A 58 -0.98 -18.18 3.44
CA ILE A 58 -2.03 -18.37 4.44
C ILE A 58 -3.40 -18.23 3.80
N VAL A 59 -4.35 -18.98 4.35
CA VAL A 59 -5.78 -18.70 4.16
C VAL A 59 -6.24 -17.85 5.34
N LEU A 60 -6.54 -16.57 5.10
CA LEU A 60 -6.76 -15.55 6.16
C LEU A 60 -7.73 -16.03 7.26
N LYS A 61 -8.91 -16.55 6.88
CA LYS A 61 -9.91 -17.02 7.85
C LYS A 61 -9.37 -18.13 8.76
N LYS A 62 -8.62 -19.09 8.20
CA LYS A 62 -8.02 -20.21 8.95
C LYS A 62 -6.85 -19.73 9.82
N HIS A 63 -6.06 -18.79 9.33
CA HIS A 63 -4.89 -18.26 10.03
C HIS A 63 -5.30 -17.35 11.21
N MET A 64 -6.27 -16.46 11.01
CA MET A 64 -6.70 -15.51 12.04
C MET A 64 -7.57 -16.14 13.13
N LYS A 65 -8.18 -17.31 12.88
CA LYS A 65 -8.98 -18.07 13.87
C LYS A 65 -9.95 -17.19 14.69
N GLY A 66 -10.67 -16.28 14.03
CA GLY A 66 -11.64 -15.40 14.69
C GLY A 66 -11.11 -14.10 15.30
N LYS A 67 -9.81 -13.77 15.17
CA LYS A 67 -9.20 -12.52 15.66
C LYS A 67 -9.58 -11.25 14.85
N GLY A 68 -10.60 -11.32 13.99
CA GLY A 68 -11.12 -10.18 13.23
C GLY A 68 -10.05 -9.38 12.48
N ASN A 69 -10.06 -8.05 12.69
CA ASN A 69 -9.24 -7.08 11.97
C ASN A 69 -7.89 -6.79 12.66
N LEU A 70 -7.42 -7.69 13.55
CA LEU A 70 -6.14 -7.54 14.25
C LEU A 70 -4.98 -7.41 13.25
N ALA A 71 -4.12 -6.40 13.44
CA ALA A 71 -2.97 -6.21 12.58
C ALA A 71 -2.00 -7.41 12.64
N CYS A 72 -1.53 -7.89 11.48
CA CYS A 72 -0.77 -9.14 11.36
C CYS A 72 0.51 -9.16 12.21
N PHE A 73 1.20 -8.03 12.31
CA PHE A 73 2.45 -7.90 13.06
C PHE A 73 2.30 -8.11 14.58
N LYS A 74 1.05 -8.16 15.10
CA LYS A 74 0.79 -8.42 16.52
C LYS A 74 1.06 -9.86 16.92
N CYS A 75 1.07 -10.80 15.97
CA CYS A 75 1.34 -12.21 16.25
C CYS A 75 2.76 -12.64 15.85
N HIS A 76 3.34 -12.05 14.80
CA HIS A 76 4.69 -12.37 14.36
C HIS A 76 5.38 -11.16 13.71
N ASN A 77 6.70 -11.07 13.83
CA ASN A 77 7.47 -9.98 13.22
C ASN A 77 7.61 -10.21 11.71
N PRO A 78 7.24 -9.25 10.84
CA PRO A 78 7.36 -9.40 9.39
C PRO A 78 8.80 -9.41 8.87
N HIS A 79 9.78 -8.92 9.64
CA HIS A 79 11.20 -8.95 9.28
C HIS A 79 11.89 -10.26 9.70
N HIS A 80 11.40 -10.89 10.77
CA HIS A 80 11.93 -12.13 11.33
C HIS A 80 10.77 -12.99 11.87
N PRO A 81 10.00 -13.64 11.00
CA PRO A 81 8.86 -14.43 11.44
C PRO A 81 9.38 -15.70 12.14
N ASP A 82 9.38 -15.69 13.48
CA ASP A 82 9.55 -16.94 14.23
C ASP A 82 8.25 -17.73 14.14
N LEU A 83 8.22 -18.70 13.21
CA LEU A 83 7.04 -19.51 12.88
C LEU A 83 6.85 -20.72 13.80
N LYS A 84 7.64 -20.85 14.87
CA LYS A 84 7.35 -21.84 15.92
C LYS A 84 5.96 -21.54 16.52
N PRO A 85 5.13 -22.56 16.85
CA PRO A 85 3.88 -22.33 17.54
C PRO A 85 4.17 -21.46 18.77
N PRO A 86 3.51 -20.31 18.94
CA PRO A 86 3.78 -19.49 20.10
C PRO A 86 3.37 -20.29 21.33
N GLU A 87 4.32 -20.52 22.24
CA GLU A 87 3.96 -20.70 23.64
C GLU A 87 2.96 -19.60 24.04
N PRO A 88 2.02 -19.86 24.96
CA PRO A 88 1.02 -18.88 25.37
C PRO A 88 1.70 -17.58 25.76
N VAL A 89 1.62 -16.59 24.87
CA VAL A 89 2.23 -15.27 25.06
C VAL A 89 1.51 -14.61 26.23
N LYS A 90 2.17 -14.62 27.38
CA LYS A 90 1.86 -13.69 28.48
C LYS A 90 2.16 -12.30 27.93
N THR A 91 1.11 -11.50 27.80
CA THR A 91 1.20 -10.08 27.45
C THR A 91 2.13 -9.35 28.40
N PRO A 92 3.13 -8.60 27.90
CA PRO A 92 3.58 -7.38 28.57
C PRO A 92 2.65 -6.24 28.13
N ALA A 93 2.24 -5.47 29.13
CA ALA A 93 1.58 -4.19 28.99
C ALA A 93 2.46 -3.20 28.21
N ASP A 94 1.82 -2.11 27.76
CA ASP A 94 2.39 -0.88 27.17
C ASP A 94 2.69 -1.01 25.66
N SER A 95 2.08 -0.26 24.73
CA SER A 95 1.44 1.05 24.80
C SER A 95 0.26 1.12 23.83
N ASN A 96 -0.76 1.82 24.31
CA ASN A 96 -1.98 2.23 23.62
C ASN A 96 -1.65 3.02 22.33
N VAL A 97 -1.94 2.42 21.17
CA VAL A 97 -2.29 3.17 19.95
C VAL A 97 -3.72 2.77 19.63
N ASN A 98 -4.64 3.57 20.17
CA ASN A 98 -6.02 3.63 19.71
C ASN A 98 -6.00 4.00 18.23
N GLY A 99 -6.28 3.03 17.38
CA GLY A 99 -6.64 3.24 15.98
C GLY A 99 -8.03 3.85 15.91
N THR A 100 -8.13 5.12 16.28
CA THR A 100 -9.32 5.92 16.04
C THR A 100 -9.28 6.36 14.59
N SER A 101 -10.20 5.79 13.81
CA SER A 101 -10.69 6.39 12.58
C SER A 101 -11.40 7.70 12.94
N THR A 102 -10.65 8.79 13.12
CA THR A 102 -11.21 10.13 13.28
C THR A 102 -11.28 10.80 11.93
N THR A 103 -12.51 10.91 11.43
CA THR A 103 -12.95 12.02 10.59
C THR A 103 -12.71 13.32 11.36
N THR A 104 -11.60 14.01 11.09
CA THR A 104 -11.46 15.43 11.42
C THR A 104 -11.06 16.17 10.15
N LYS A 105 -11.96 17.06 9.79
CA LYS A 105 -11.91 17.99 8.68
C LYS A 105 -10.89 19.08 9.03
N ASP A 106 -9.60 18.80 8.82
CA ASP A 106 -8.54 19.81 8.90
C ASP A 106 -7.49 19.58 7.80
N GLU A 107 -7.23 20.64 7.05
CA GLU A 107 -6.42 20.69 5.85
C GLU A 107 -4.93 20.47 6.14
N LYS A 108 -4.48 19.20 6.14
CA LYS A 108 -3.11 18.83 5.77
C LYS A 108 -3.20 17.44 5.15
N LYS A 109 -2.87 17.34 3.86
CA LYS A 109 -3.02 16.18 2.96
C LYS A 109 -2.45 14.88 3.52
N THR A 110 -3.20 14.24 4.43
CA THR A 110 -2.91 12.90 4.93
C THR A 110 -3.27 11.92 3.82
N VAL A 111 -2.24 11.30 3.25
CA VAL A 111 -2.43 10.27 2.24
C VAL A 111 -3.16 9.07 2.85
N SER A 112 -4.34 8.74 2.31
CA SER A 112 -5.17 7.63 2.77
C SER A 112 -4.46 6.28 2.56
N ALA A 113 -4.44 5.44 3.60
CA ALA A 113 -3.94 4.06 3.51
C ALA A 113 -4.69 3.24 2.46
N LYS A 114 -5.98 3.53 2.26
CA LYS A 114 -6.80 2.90 1.23
C LYS A 114 -6.40 3.36 -0.17
N GLY A 115 -6.14 4.65 -0.36
CA GLY A 115 -5.58 5.20 -1.61
C GLY A 115 -4.23 4.59 -1.97
N ARG A 116 -3.36 4.36 -0.98
CA ARG A 116 -2.09 3.64 -1.14
C ARG A 116 -2.30 2.19 -1.58
N SER A 117 -3.22 1.48 -0.94
CA SER A 117 -3.56 0.11 -1.35
C SER A 117 -4.00 0.08 -2.81
N ILE A 118 -4.95 0.93 -3.19
CA ILE A 118 -5.43 0.98 -4.58
C ILE A 118 -4.29 1.26 -5.55
N TYR A 119 -3.44 2.25 -5.25
CA TYR A 119 -2.28 2.57 -6.07
C TYR A 119 -1.37 1.35 -6.26
N ASN A 120 -1.04 0.66 -5.18
CA ASN A 120 -0.17 -0.50 -5.26
C ASN A 120 -0.83 -1.68 -5.99
N ASP A 121 -2.16 -1.83 -5.93
CA ASP A 121 -2.89 -2.94 -6.57
C ASP A 121 -3.09 -2.70 -8.08
N LYS A 122 -3.31 -1.46 -8.49
CA LYS A 122 -3.81 -1.13 -9.84
C LYS A 122 -2.87 -0.24 -10.64
N CYS A 123 -2.02 0.56 -10.00
CA CYS A 123 -1.25 1.61 -10.66
C CYS A 123 0.26 1.33 -10.69
N LEU A 124 0.78 0.69 -9.64
CA LEU A 124 2.22 0.54 -9.39
C LEU A 124 2.96 -0.18 -10.51
N VAL A 125 2.35 -1.17 -11.15
CA VAL A 125 3.00 -1.96 -12.20
C VAL A 125 3.43 -1.10 -13.40
N CYS A 126 2.66 -0.06 -13.74
CA CYS A 126 2.99 0.88 -14.82
C CYS A 126 3.67 2.15 -14.28
N HIS A 127 3.15 2.71 -13.19
CA HIS A 127 3.61 4.02 -12.69
C HIS A 127 4.82 3.96 -11.75
N GLY A 128 5.17 2.78 -11.25
CA GLY A 128 6.32 2.54 -10.38
C GLY A 128 6.11 3.01 -8.94
N ALA A 129 6.92 2.50 -8.02
CA ALA A 129 6.80 2.86 -6.60
C ALA A 129 7.03 4.36 -6.36
N LYS A 130 7.90 4.99 -7.16
CA LYS A 130 8.23 6.43 -7.11
C LYS A 130 7.26 7.33 -7.87
N GLY A 131 6.27 6.75 -8.58
CA GLY A 131 5.36 7.52 -9.42
C GLY A 131 6.02 8.20 -10.61
N ASP A 132 7.21 7.75 -11.02
CA ASP A 132 8.02 8.35 -12.09
C ASP A 132 7.79 7.69 -13.47
N GLY A 133 6.97 6.63 -13.53
CA GLY A 133 6.67 5.92 -14.77
C GLY A 133 7.85 5.16 -15.36
N LYS A 134 8.90 4.87 -14.57
CA LYS A 134 10.11 4.16 -15.05
C LYS A 134 10.09 2.68 -14.66
N THR A 135 9.10 1.96 -15.17
CA THR A 135 8.96 0.51 -15.01
C THR A 135 9.23 -0.20 -16.32
N GLU A 136 9.62 -1.48 -16.28
CA GLU A 136 9.79 -2.31 -17.49
C GLU A 136 8.50 -2.36 -18.33
N VAL A 137 7.34 -2.36 -17.68
CA VAL A 137 6.05 -2.31 -18.36
C VAL A 137 5.85 -0.96 -19.05
N ALA A 138 6.14 0.15 -18.36
CA ALA A 138 6.01 1.50 -18.90
C ALA A 138 6.91 1.77 -20.11
N GLU A 139 8.05 1.08 -20.25
CA GLU A 139 8.93 1.24 -21.41
C GLU A 139 8.26 0.85 -22.72
N ASN A 140 7.27 -0.06 -22.66
CA ASN A 140 6.52 -0.58 -23.80
C ASN A 140 5.18 0.16 -24.02
N LEU A 141 4.91 1.25 -23.27
CA LEU A 141 3.70 2.05 -23.41
C LEU A 141 3.96 3.33 -24.22
N ASP A 142 3.01 3.69 -25.08
CA ASP A 142 2.97 4.93 -25.85
C ASP A 142 1.56 5.57 -25.78
N PRO A 143 1.39 6.70 -25.08
CA PRO A 143 2.43 7.46 -24.38
C PRO A 143 2.87 6.81 -23.07
N LYS A 144 4.15 6.96 -22.73
CA LYS A 144 4.68 6.52 -21.43
C LYS A 144 3.94 7.20 -20.27
N PRO A 145 3.70 6.48 -19.15
CA PRO A 145 3.22 7.07 -17.91
C PRO A 145 4.05 8.30 -17.49
N PRO A 146 3.41 9.43 -17.12
CA PRO A 146 4.13 10.64 -16.76
C PRO A 146 4.76 10.53 -15.37
N ASP A 147 5.84 11.28 -15.16
CA ASP A 147 6.39 11.54 -13.81
C ASP A 147 5.44 12.44 -13.02
N PHE A 148 4.82 11.87 -11.98
CA PHE A 148 3.85 12.56 -11.15
C PHE A 148 4.42 13.77 -10.41
N ALA A 149 5.72 13.80 -10.12
CA ALA A 149 6.36 14.94 -9.49
C ALA A 149 6.33 16.20 -10.38
N ARG A 150 6.15 16.02 -11.69
CA ARG A 150 6.11 17.10 -12.70
C ARG A 150 4.70 17.39 -13.22
N LEU A 151 3.69 16.67 -12.75
CA LEU A 151 2.32 16.83 -13.21
C LEU A 151 1.70 18.14 -12.74
N LYS A 152 1.33 19.00 -13.69
CA LYS A 152 0.61 20.26 -13.46
C LYS A 152 -0.90 20.10 -13.69
N ILE A 153 -1.51 19.16 -12.98
CA ILE A 153 -2.97 18.93 -13.03
C ILE A 153 -3.54 18.88 -11.61
N GLY A 154 -4.82 19.22 -11.43
CA GLY A 154 -5.48 19.19 -10.12
C GLY A 154 -6.02 17.82 -9.72
N LEU A 155 -6.43 17.65 -8.46
CA LEU A 155 -7.07 16.43 -7.94
C LEU A 155 -8.29 15.99 -8.78
N SER A 156 -9.15 16.94 -9.18
CA SER A 156 -10.34 16.63 -9.98
C SER A 156 -9.99 16.00 -11.34
N GLN A 157 -8.91 16.47 -11.97
CA GLN A 157 -8.42 15.88 -13.22
C GLN A 157 -7.83 14.49 -13.00
N LEU A 158 -7.10 14.27 -11.89
CA LEU A 158 -6.62 12.94 -11.51
C LEU A 158 -7.78 11.95 -11.31
N VAL A 159 -8.83 12.36 -10.59
CA VAL A 159 -10.06 11.57 -10.43
C VAL A 159 -10.65 11.22 -11.79
N GLY A 160 -10.75 12.20 -12.70
CA GLY A 160 -11.26 11.99 -14.05
C GLY A 160 -10.45 10.96 -14.85
N PHE A 161 -9.12 11.03 -14.81
CA PHE A 161 -8.25 10.07 -15.50
C PHE A 161 -8.30 8.67 -14.88
N ILE A 162 -8.38 8.54 -13.55
CA ILE A 162 -8.49 7.23 -12.90
C ILE A 162 -9.86 6.61 -13.20
N ALA A 163 -10.93 7.39 -13.16
CA ALA A 163 -12.28 6.91 -13.44
C ALA A 163 -12.43 6.43 -14.89
N ASN A 164 -11.95 7.23 -15.85
CA ASN A 164 -12.24 7.00 -17.27
C ASN A 164 -11.07 6.42 -18.06
N GLY A 165 -9.91 6.24 -17.45
CA GLY A 165 -8.69 5.88 -18.16
C GLY A 165 -8.13 7.05 -18.99
N LYS A 166 -7.08 6.77 -19.75
CA LYS A 166 -6.46 7.73 -20.67
C LYS A 166 -5.81 7.01 -21.85
N GLY A 167 -6.30 7.32 -23.06
CA GLY A 167 -5.88 6.59 -24.26
C GLY A 167 -6.26 5.12 -24.19
N GLU A 168 -5.60 4.27 -24.97
CA GLU A 168 -5.89 2.83 -25.02
C GLU A 168 -5.18 2.03 -23.91
N GLN A 169 -4.12 2.60 -23.32
CA GLN A 169 -3.20 1.86 -22.44
C GLN A 169 -3.43 2.10 -20.96
N MET A 170 -4.03 3.23 -20.57
CA MET A 170 -4.44 3.46 -19.17
C MET A 170 -5.92 3.07 -19.03
N PRO A 171 -6.25 1.95 -18.35
CA PRO A 171 -7.62 1.47 -18.22
C PRO A 171 -8.47 2.39 -17.35
N ALA A 172 -9.78 2.33 -17.57
CA ALA A 172 -10.79 2.96 -16.72
C ALA A 172 -11.07 2.10 -15.49
N TYR A 173 -11.20 2.71 -14.31
CA TYR A 173 -11.49 1.99 -13.07
C TYR A 173 -12.87 2.28 -12.47
N LYS A 174 -13.70 3.12 -13.12
CA LYS A 174 -15.05 3.45 -12.63
C LYS A 174 -15.99 2.25 -12.45
N ASP A 175 -15.74 1.16 -13.18
CA ASP A 175 -16.54 -0.06 -13.12
C ASP A 175 -16.06 -1.03 -12.02
N GLU A 176 -14.85 -0.81 -11.48
CA GLU A 176 -14.22 -1.63 -10.43
C GLU A 176 -14.12 -0.93 -9.07
N LEU A 177 -14.03 0.40 -9.04
CA LEU A 177 -13.80 1.20 -7.85
C LEU A 177 -14.95 2.18 -7.61
N SER A 178 -15.33 2.37 -6.34
CA SER A 178 -16.27 3.42 -5.97
C SER A 178 -15.68 4.82 -6.22
N GLY A 179 -16.56 5.81 -6.37
CA GLY A 179 -16.13 7.20 -6.54
C GLY A 179 -15.28 7.73 -5.36
N GLU A 180 -15.48 7.20 -4.16
CA GLU A 180 -14.65 7.51 -2.99
C GLU A 180 -13.27 6.87 -3.10
N GLU A 181 -13.20 5.58 -3.45
CA GLU A 181 -11.91 4.88 -3.67
C GLU A 181 -11.08 5.55 -4.77
N ILE A 182 -11.71 6.01 -5.84
CA ILE A 182 -11.04 6.77 -6.91
C ILE A 182 -10.48 8.09 -6.37
N LYS A 183 -11.24 8.82 -5.53
CA LYS A 183 -10.75 10.06 -4.89
C LYS A 183 -9.59 9.79 -3.96
N GLU A 184 -9.62 8.71 -3.19
CA GLU A 184 -8.52 8.32 -2.32
C GLU A 184 -7.25 7.95 -3.10
N ALA A 185 -7.39 7.19 -4.20
CA ALA A 185 -6.29 6.88 -5.10
C ALA A 185 -5.73 8.15 -5.77
N ALA A 186 -6.59 9.05 -6.22
CA ALA A 186 -6.19 10.35 -6.76
C ALA A 186 -5.42 11.20 -5.73
N GLY A 187 -5.88 11.20 -4.47
CA GLY A 187 -5.20 11.88 -3.36
C GLY A 187 -3.82 11.29 -3.06
N TYR A 188 -3.69 9.96 -3.17
CA TYR A 188 -2.39 9.28 -3.09
C TYR A 188 -1.45 9.72 -4.23
N VAL A 189 -1.94 9.72 -5.47
CA VAL A 189 -1.17 10.16 -6.66
C VAL A 189 -0.76 11.62 -6.57
N GLU A 190 -1.65 12.49 -6.10
CA GLU A 190 -1.33 13.89 -5.85
C GLU A 190 -0.20 14.02 -4.83
N GLY A 191 0.03 13.01 -3.99
CA GLY A 191 1.12 12.90 -3.04
C GLY A 191 2.52 13.04 -3.64
N PHE A 192 2.71 12.59 -4.88
CA PHE A 192 4.03 12.59 -5.51
C PHE A 192 4.46 13.98 -6.01
N LYS A 193 3.53 14.92 -6.11
CA LYS A 193 3.81 16.29 -6.56
C LYS A 193 4.67 17.04 -5.54
N LYS A 194 5.59 17.85 -6.04
CA LYS A 194 6.48 18.71 -5.25
C LYS A 194 5.95 20.13 -5.15
#